data_AF-A0A260BHX8-F1
#
_entry.id   AF-A0A260BHX8-F1
#
_cell.length_a   1.000
_cell.length_b   1.000
_cell.length_c   1.000
_cell.angle_alpha   90.00
_cell.angle_beta   90.00
_cell.angle_gamma   90.00
#
_symmetry.space_group_name_H-M   'P 1'
#
loop_
_entity.id
_entity.type
_entity.pdbx_description
1 polymer ?
#
loop_
_entity_poly.entity_id
_entity_poly.type
_entity_poly.pdbx_seq_one_letter_code
_entity_poly.pdbx_strand_id
1 'polypeptide(L)'
;MAKAIATINLKGGVGKSTMTAAIAEFMAGAFGKRVLLVDLDPQTNLTTMMIGSKTWHDLNESGRTLKALFEQALDSQAPAFDIEGALQRNVSPLANLGGIDLLASSLDMIEISEEMAAWQYDEPDSLEPFLVLKTAVDTVRDQYDYILIDCPPNMGIVTRNGLMLADAYVIPTIPDVLSTYGIPQIQKRVRMFSHKTKHNIKPLGLIITKYRKSTNLHRDTIQRLQDAVLDYDAMPAHERELTERPPNVIPFWIPDAIAIAAAADYFDFGTLNKRYGGGTTVSALQDLTSHVMMNVEIYT
;
A
#
# COMPACT_ATOMS: atom_id res chain seq x y z
N MET A 1 -8.10 -16.86 -5.75
CA MET A 1 -8.11 -15.44 -6.15
C MET A 1 -7.00 -14.73 -5.41
N ALA A 2 -6.34 -13.76 -6.05
CA ALA A 2 -5.26 -12.99 -5.44
C ALA A 2 -5.72 -12.26 -4.16
N LYS A 3 -4.84 -12.18 -3.16
CA LYS A 3 -5.06 -11.43 -1.92
C LYS A 3 -4.59 -9.99 -2.09
N ALA A 4 -5.49 -9.03 -1.90
CA ALA A 4 -5.21 -7.61 -2.07
C ALA A 4 -4.91 -6.93 -0.73
N ILE A 5 -3.78 -6.22 -0.63
CA ILE A 5 -3.30 -5.58 0.60
C ILE A 5 -3.02 -4.10 0.31
N ALA A 6 -3.72 -3.21 1.01
CA ALA A 6 -3.46 -1.77 0.93
C ALA A 6 -2.41 -1.31 1.95
N THR A 7 -1.52 -0.44 1.50
CA THR A 7 -0.55 0.25 2.36
C THR A 7 -1.04 1.68 2.60
N ILE A 8 -1.48 1.98 3.82
CA ILE A 8 -2.12 3.28 4.14
C ILE A 8 -1.44 4.00 5.30
N ASN A 9 -1.34 5.33 5.22
CA ASN A 9 -1.08 6.23 6.34
C ASN A 9 -1.46 7.66 5.94
N LEU A 10 -1.97 8.48 6.87
CA LEU A 10 -2.27 9.90 6.65
C LEU A 10 -1.02 10.79 6.63
N LYS A 11 0.12 10.29 7.12
CA LYS A 11 1.37 11.04 7.15
C LYS A 11 2.24 10.70 5.94
N GLY A 12 2.68 11.72 5.22
CA GLY A 12 3.71 11.59 4.18
C GLY A 12 5.07 11.19 4.75
N GLY A 13 5.91 10.52 3.96
CA GLY A 13 7.31 10.24 4.33
C GLY A 13 7.53 9.15 5.38
N VAL A 14 6.49 8.38 5.76
CA VAL A 14 6.60 7.23 6.69
C VAL A 14 7.09 5.93 6.01
N GLY A 15 7.38 5.95 4.71
CA GLY A 15 7.89 4.79 3.98
C GLY A 15 6.82 3.86 3.40
N LYS A 16 5.63 4.37 3.05
CA LYS A 16 4.55 3.57 2.43
C LYS A 16 4.99 2.91 1.12
N SER A 17 5.32 3.70 0.10
CA SER A 17 5.78 3.23 -1.22
C SER A 17 7.00 2.32 -1.11
N THR A 18 7.94 2.66 -0.22
CA THR A 18 9.12 1.85 0.05
C THR A 18 8.79 0.47 0.61
N MET A 19 7.84 0.38 1.54
CA MET A 19 7.38 -0.91 2.07
C MET A 19 6.53 -1.69 1.07
N THR A 20 5.70 -1.02 0.28
CA THR A 20 4.97 -1.66 -0.81
C THR A 20 5.92 -2.30 -1.82
N ALA A 21 6.95 -1.56 -2.27
CA ALA A 21 7.98 -2.09 -3.16
C ALA A 21 8.77 -3.25 -2.54
N ALA A 22 9.24 -3.07 -1.30
CA ALA A 22 10.04 -4.10 -0.62
C ALA A 22 9.25 -5.40 -0.43
N ILE A 23 8.01 -5.31 0.07
CA ILE A 23 7.17 -6.50 0.27
C ILE A 23 6.93 -7.21 -1.06
N ALA A 24 6.65 -6.49 -2.15
CA ALA A 24 6.49 -7.11 -3.48
C ALA A 24 7.75 -7.84 -3.94
N GLU A 25 8.91 -7.23 -3.77
CA GLU A 25 10.17 -7.83 -4.20
C GLU A 25 10.57 -9.05 -3.37
N PHE A 26 10.29 -9.04 -2.07
CA PHE A 26 10.51 -10.22 -1.24
C PHE A 26 9.45 -11.31 -1.55
N MET A 27 8.19 -10.95 -1.78
CA MET A 27 7.14 -11.89 -2.23
C MET A 27 7.56 -12.61 -3.50
N ALA A 28 8.03 -11.89 -4.52
CA ALA A 28 8.48 -12.48 -5.77
C ALA A 28 9.83 -13.20 -5.63
N GLY A 29 10.84 -12.53 -5.06
CA GLY A 29 12.22 -12.98 -5.08
C GLY A 29 12.56 -14.05 -4.04
N ALA A 30 11.94 -13.98 -2.85
CA ALA A 30 12.19 -14.94 -1.77
C ALA A 30 11.10 -16.03 -1.69
N PHE A 31 9.87 -15.73 -2.10
CA PHE A 31 8.73 -16.64 -1.97
C PHE A 31 8.09 -17.07 -3.30
N GLY A 32 8.62 -16.62 -4.44
CA GLY A 32 8.18 -17.06 -5.78
C GLY A 32 6.75 -16.66 -6.13
N LYS A 33 6.23 -15.56 -5.57
CA LYS A 33 4.85 -15.10 -5.77
C LYS A 33 4.73 -14.18 -6.97
N ARG A 34 3.59 -14.26 -7.66
CA ARG A 34 3.19 -13.30 -8.69
C ARG A 34 2.48 -12.12 -8.02
N VAL A 35 3.02 -10.92 -8.19
CA VAL A 35 2.56 -9.72 -7.48
C VAL A 35 2.14 -8.65 -8.49
N LEU A 36 0.95 -8.08 -8.29
CA LEU A 36 0.56 -6.83 -8.95
C LEU A 36 0.74 -5.67 -7.98
N LEU A 37 1.53 -4.67 -8.39
CA LEU A 37 1.60 -3.38 -7.75
C LEU A 37 0.56 -2.43 -8.35
N VAL A 38 -0.15 -1.70 -7.50
CA VAL A 38 -1.06 -0.62 -7.91
C VAL A 38 -0.63 0.64 -7.19
N ASP A 39 -0.05 1.59 -7.92
CA ASP A 39 0.33 2.89 -7.37
C ASP A 39 -0.82 3.88 -7.52
N LEU A 40 -1.48 4.24 -6.43
CA LEU A 40 -2.55 5.23 -6.42
C LEU A 40 -2.10 6.61 -5.97
N ASP A 41 -0.85 6.77 -5.51
CA ASP A 41 -0.33 8.02 -5.01
C ASP A 41 0.03 8.92 -6.20
N PRO A 42 -0.58 10.11 -6.38
CA PRO A 42 -0.22 11.00 -7.48
C PRO A 42 1.25 11.43 -7.43
N GLN A 43 1.96 11.25 -6.32
CA GLN A 43 3.40 11.50 -6.25
C GLN A 43 4.25 10.48 -7.02
N THR A 44 3.67 9.36 -7.49
CA THR A 44 4.32 8.36 -8.37
C THR A 44 5.60 7.72 -7.81
N ASN A 45 5.78 7.76 -6.48
CA ASN A 45 7.00 7.27 -5.84
C ASN A 45 7.19 5.77 -6.06
N LEU A 46 6.14 4.95 -5.88
CA LEU A 46 6.23 3.51 -6.13
C LEU A 46 6.52 3.25 -7.62
N THR A 47 5.81 3.93 -8.50
CA THR A 47 5.99 3.81 -9.96
C THR A 47 7.44 4.06 -10.36
N THR A 48 7.97 5.23 -10.02
CA THR A 48 9.34 5.63 -10.40
C THR A 48 10.41 4.74 -9.75
N MET A 49 10.18 4.25 -8.51
CA MET A 49 11.06 3.26 -7.86
C MET A 49 11.12 1.90 -8.58
N MET A 50 10.11 1.56 -9.38
CA MET A 50 10.00 0.24 -10.01
C MET A 50 10.35 0.23 -11.50
N ILE A 51 10.10 1.33 -12.22
CA ILE A 51 10.34 1.41 -13.68
C ILE A 51 11.22 2.60 -14.11
N GLY A 52 11.58 3.49 -13.18
CA GLY A 52 12.33 4.71 -13.47
C GLY A 52 11.49 5.82 -14.10
N SER A 53 11.98 7.06 -13.98
CA SER A 53 11.28 8.27 -14.42
C SER A 53 11.06 8.35 -15.93
N LYS A 54 12.03 7.87 -16.72
CA LYS A 54 11.91 7.87 -18.19
C LYS A 54 10.76 7.00 -18.66
N THR A 55 10.73 5.73 -18.24
CA THR A 55 9.66 4.79 -18.59
C THR A 55 8.31 5.30 -18.10
N TRP A 56 8.27 5.84 -16.87
CA TRP A 56 7.06 6.46 -16.33
C TRP A 56 6.54 7.60 -17.22
N HIS A 57 7.42 8.48 -17.69
CA HIS A 57 7.03 9.59 -18.57
C HIS A 57 6.41 9.09 -19.88
N ASP A 58 7.04 8.10 -20.53
CA ASP A 58 6.53 7.48 -21.76
C ASP A 58 5.14 6.85 -21.55
N LEU A 59 4.89 6.24 -20.38
CA LEU A 59 3.58 5.68 -20.02
C LEU A 59 2.53 6.76 -19.76
N ASN A 60 2.93 7.86 -19.14
CA ASN A 60 2.02 8.98 -18.88
C ASN A 60 1.55 9.62 -20.18
N GLU A 61 2.47 9.89 -21.11
CA GLU A 61 2.15 10.49 -22.42
C GLU A 61 1.30 9.55 -23.30
N SER A 62 1.48 8.24 -23.16
CA SER A 62 0.72 7.24 -23.93
C SER A 62 -0.62 6.83 -23.30
N GLY A 63 -1.03 7.45 -22.19
CA GLY A 63 -2.31 7.15 -21.52
C GLY A 63 -2.34 5.75 -20.89
N ARG A 64 -1.18 5.19 -20.53
CA ARG A 64 -1.03 3.83 -19.97
C ARG A 64 -0.87 3.81 -18.45
N THR A 65 -1.39 4.84 -17.78
CA THR A 65 -1.40 4.97 -16.31
C THR A 65 -2.82 4.84 -15.78
N LEU A 66 -2.97 4.72 -14.45
CA LEU A 66 -4.28 4.68 -13.80
C LEU A 66 -5.12 5.93 -14.04
N LYS A 67 -4.51 7.06 -14.44
CA LYS A 67 -5.26 8.26 -14.84
C LYS A 67 -6.27 7.95 -15.95
N ALA A 68 -5.87 7.19 -16.98
CA ALA A 68 -6.76 6.84 -18.08
C ALA A 68 -7.93 5.96 -17.63
N LEU A 69 -7.73 5.07 -16.65
CA LEU A 69 -8.80 4.26 -16.07
C LEU A 69 -9.86 5.14 -15.40
N PHE A 70 -9.43 6.07 -14.55
CA PHE A 70 -10.36 6.94 -13.84
C PHE A 70 -11.00 7.99 -14.75
N GLU A 71 -10.27 8.50 -15.74
CA GLU A 71 -10.80 9.39 -16.78
C GLU A 71 -11.91 8.71 -17.59
N GLN A 72 -11.73 7.44 -17.98
CA GLN A 72 -12.79 6.67 -18.64
C GLN A 72 -14.06 6.54 -17.77
N ALA A 73 -13.90 6.43 -16.45
CA ALA A 73 -15.03 6.36 -15.54
C ALA A 73 -15.77 7.70 -15.38
N LEU A 74 -15.06 8.82 -15.54
CA LEU A 74 -15.62 10.17 -15.44
C LEU A 74 -16.22 10.66 -16.75
N ASP A 75 -15.64 10.29 -17.90
CA ASP A 75 -16.08 10.69 -19.23
C ASP A 75 -16.32 9.48 -20.14
N SER A 76 -17.60 9.23 -20.45
CA SER A 76 -18.03 8.19 -21.38
C SER A 76 -17.46 8.32 -22.82
N GLN A 77 -16.96 9.49 -23.20
CA GLN A 77 -16.33 9.74 -24.50
C GLN A 77 -14.82 9.49 -24.48
N ALA A 78 -14.21 9.32 -23.30
CA ALA A 78 -12.79 8.99 -23.20
C ALA A 78 -12.51 7.59 -23.77
N PRO A 79 -11.30 7.34 -24.30
CA PRO A 79 -10.92 6.02 -24.80
C PRO A 79 -11.11 4.93 -23.75
N ALA A 80 -11.54 3.75 -24.18
CA ALA A 80 -11.64 2.60 -23.29
C ALA A 80 -10.25 2.25 -22.73
N PHE A 81 -10.15 2.09 -21.41
CA PHE A 81 -8.93 1.71 -20.72
C PHE A 81 -8.58 0.26 -21.03
N ASP A 82 -7.45 0.08 -21.71
CA ASP A 82 -6.84 -1.22 -21.92
C ASP A 82 -5.93 -1.56 -20.74
N ILE A 83 -6.44 -2.36 -19.79
CA ILE A 83 -5.68 -2.79 -18.62
C ILE A 83 -4.46 -3.65 -19.00
N GLU A 84 -4.59 -4.52 -20.00
CA GLU A 84 -3.48 -5.38 -20.46
C GLU A 84 -2.39 -4.53 -21.10
N GLY A 85 -2.79 -3.53 -21.86
CA GLY A 85 -1.91 -2.49 -22.37
C GLY A 85 -1.28 -1.64 -21.25
N ALA A 86 -1.98 -1.33 -20.17
CA ALA A 86 -1.43 -0.52 -19.07
C ALA A 86 -0.45 -1.28 -18.16
N LEU A 87 -0.59 -2.61 -18.05
CA LEU A 87 0.25 -3.44 -17.19
C LEU A 87 1.73 -3.41 -17.62
N GLN A 88 2.58 -2.88 -16.75
CA GLN A 88 4.03 -2.98 -16.90
C GLN A 88 4.50 -4.30 -16.32
N ARG A 89 5.05 -5.17 -17.17
CA ARG A 89 5.39 -6.55 -16.81
C ARG A 89 6.82 -6.69 -16.27
N ASN A 90 7.01 -7.55 -15.28
CA ASN A 90 8.32 -7.88 -14.68
C ASN A 90 9.13 -6.64 -14.25
N VAL A 91 8.49 -5.75 -13.49
CA VAL A 91 9.11 -4.52 -13.00
C VAL A 91 9.91 -4.77 -11.73
N SER A 92 11.13 -4.25 -11.70
CA SER A 92 11.97 -4.10 -10.52
C SER A 92 13.30 -3.51 -10.98
N PRO A 93 14.00 -2.70 -10.16
CA PRO A 93 15.41 -2.35 -10.37
C PRO A 93 16.38 -3.50 -10.04
N LEU A 94 15.90 -4.73 -9.86
CA LEU A 94 16.71 -5.93 -9.70
C LEU A 94 16.69 -6.69 -11.02
N ALA A 95 17.79 -6.65 -11.78
CA ALA A 95 17.86 -7.16 -13.16
C ALA A 95 17.38 -8.61 -13.39
N ASN A 96 17.36 -9.46 -12.36
CA ASN A 96 16.97 -10.87 -12.46
C ASN A 96 15.70 -11.21 -11.65
N LEU A 97 14.94 -10.21 -11.22
CA LEU A 97 13.69 -10.42 -10.49
C LEU A 97 12.49 -10.20 -11.41
N GLY A 98 11.80 -11.29 -11.76
CA GLY A 98 10.51 -11.27 -12.44
C GLY A 98 9.35 -11.52 -11.49
N GLY A 99 8.13 -11.59 -12.04
CA GLY A 99 6.92 -11.93 -11.28
C GLY A 99 6.27 -10.76 -10.54
N ILE A 100 6.71 -9.53 -10.81
CA ILE A 100 6.07 -8.31 -10.30
C ILE A 100 5.61 -7.49 -11.50
N ASP A 101 4.33 -7.15 -11.53
CA ASP A 101 3.78 -6.22 -12.52
C ASP A 101 3.31 -4.95 -11.85
N LEU A 102 3.06 -3.89 -12.62
CA LEU A 102 2.66 -2.59 -12.10
C LEU A 102 1.59 -1.92 -12.96
N LEU A 103 0.56 -1.40 -12.27
CA LEU A 103 -0.28 -0.31 -12.76
C LEU A 103 0.26 1.01 -12.22
N ALA A 104 0.78 1.82 -13.13
CA ALA A 104 1.50 3.05 -12.83
C ALA A 104 0.55 4.21 -12.48
N SER A 105 0.98 5.06 -11.54
CA SER A 105 0.31 6.30 -11.20
C SER A 105 0.68 7.44 -12.16
N SER A 106 0.01 8.58 -12.01
CA SER A 106 0.26 9.83 -12.74
C SER A 106 0.16 11.02 -11.80
N LEU A 107 0.89 12.10 -12.08
CA LEU A 107 0.71 13.39 -11.39
C LEU A 107 -0.71 13.95 -11.62
N ASP A 108 -1.30 13.68 -12.79
CA ASP A 108 -2.62 14.15 -13.22
C ASP A 108 -3.75 13.45 -12.43
N MET A 109 -3.42 12.44 -11.61
CA MET A 109 -4.35 11.85 -10.65
C MET A 109 -4.84 12.86 -9.59
N ILE A 110 -4.18 14.02 -9.43
CA ILE A 110 -4.66 15.09 -8.57
C ILE A 110 -6.00 15.63 -9.06
N GLU A 111 -6.08 16.03 -10.34
CA GLU A 111 -7.30 16.57 -10.95
C GLU A 111 -8.40 15.51 -10.98
N ILE A 112 -8.05 14.28 -11.40
CA ILE A 112 -8.94 13.12 -11.34
C ILE A 112 -9.52 12.90 -9.93
N SER A 113 -8.71 13.07 -8.89
CA SER A 113 -9.19 12.89 -7.50
C SER A 113 -10.24 13.92 -7.12
N GLU A 114 -10.15 15.15 -7.63
CA GLU A 114 -11.11 16.23 -7.40
C GLU A 114 -12.43 15.95 -8.14
N GLU A 115 -12.36 15.56 -9.41
CA GLU A 115 -13.53 15.18 -10.22
C GLU A 115 -14.24 13.94 -9.65
N MET A 116 -13.49 12.92 -9.26
CA MET A 116 -14.03 11.74 -8.58
C MET A 116 -14.73 12.09 -7.26
N ALA A 117 -14.23 13.09 -6.54
CA ALA A 117 -14.85 13.55 -5.31
C ALA A 117 -16.16 14.31 -5.59
N ALA A 118 -16.22 15.06 -6.69
CA ALA A 118 -17.45 15.71 -7.16
C ALA A 118 -18.50 14.67 -7.55
N TRP A 119 -18.14 13.63 -8.32
CA TRP A 119 -19.08 12.54 -8.65
C TRP A 119 -19.61 11.85 -7.39
N GLN A 120 -18.75 11.55 -6.41
CA GLN A 120 -19.20 11.02 -5.11
C GLN A 120 -20.17 11.96 -4.38
N TYR A 121 -19.93 13.27 -4.46
CA TYR A 121 -20.79 14.26 -3.79
C TYR A 121 -22.18 14.33 -4.43
N ASP A 122 -22.24 14.27 -5.75
CA ASP A 122 -23.49 14.29 -6.51
C ASP A 122 -24.29 12.98 -6.32
N GLU A 123 -23.60 11.86 -6.08
CA GLU A 123 -24.21 10.54 -5.86
C GLU A 123 -23.80 9.91 -4.51
N PRO A 124 -24.23 10.46 -3.37
CA PRO A 124 -23.70 10.10 -2.05
C PRO A 124 -23.99 8.66 -1.60
N ASP A 125 -25.08 8.08 -2.14
CA ASP A 125 -25.53 6.72 -1.87
C ASP A 125 -24.98 5.68 -2.87
N SER A 126 -24.39 6.14 -3.98
CA SER A 126 -23.80 5.27 -4.99
C SER A 126 -22.47 4.69 -4.49
N LEU A 127 -22.23 3.41 -4.84
CA LEU A 127 -20.93 2.76 -4.64
C LEU A 127 -20.04 2.83 -5.88
N GLU A 128 -20.58 3.23 -7.03
CA GLU A 128 -19.87 3.23 -8.31
C GLU A 128 -18.57 4.04 -8.29
N PRO A 129 -18.51 5.26 -7.69
CA PRO A 129 -17.27 6.02 -7.61
C PRO A 129 -16.13 5.29 -6.87
N PHE A 130 -16.44 4.29 -6.02
CA PHE A 130 -15.45 3.49 -5.30
C PHE A 130 -15.03 2.21 -6.02
N LEU A 131 -15.75 1.82 -7.07
CA LEU A 131 -15.60 0.53 -7.73
C LEU A 131 -14.70 0.60 -8.96
N VAL A 132 -14.37 1.79 -9.47
CA VAL A 132 -13.61 2.01 -10.71
C VAL A 132 -12.35 1.13 -10.77
N LEU A 133 -11.50 1.23 -9.75
CA LEU A 133 -10.26 0.43 -9.69
C LEU A 133 -10.54 -1.07 -9.59
N LYS A 134 -11.48 -1.46 -8.72
CA LYS A 134 -11.79 -2.86 -8.46
C LYS A 134 -12.31 -3.55 -9.70
N THR A 135 -13.25 -2.92 -10.41
CA THR A 135 -13.85 -3.45 -11.64
C THR A 135 -12.81 -3.73 -12.70
N ALA A 136 -11.84 -2.82 -12.91
CA ALA A 136 -10.76 -3.03 -13.86
C ALA A 136 -9.80 -4.13 -13.40
N VAL A 137 -9.30 -4.07 -12.17
CA VAL A 137 -8.28 -5.00 -11.66
C VAL A 137 -8.82 -6.43 -11.52
N ASP A 138 -10.10 -6.62 -11.20
CA ASP A 138 -10.70 -7.96 -11.10
C ASP A 138 -10.65 -8.73 -12.44
N THR A 139 -10.56 -8.05 -13.60
CA THR A 139 -10.41 -8.70 -14.92
C THR A 139 -9.07 -9.41 -15.11
N VAL A 140 -8.03 -9.00 -14.38
CA VAL A 140 -6.66 -9.58 -14.44
C VAL A 140 -6.25 -10.24 -13.12
N ARG A 141 -7.14 -10.25 -12.11
CA ARG A 141 -6.82 -10.70 -10.74
C ARG A 141 -6.30 -12.12 -10.64
N ASP A 142 -6.77 -13.03 -11.50
CA ASP A 142 -6.34 -14.44 -11.49
C ASP A 142 -4.92 -14.66 -12.02
N GLN A 143 -4.29 -13.63 -12.60
CA GLN A 143 -2.90 -13.66 -13.03
C GLN A 143 -1.90 -13.54 -11.86
N TYR A 144 -2.39 -13.18 -10.66
CA TYR A 144 -1.55 -12.84 -9.51
C TYR A 144 -1.90 -13.68 -8.28
N ASP A 145 -0.95 -13.81 -7.37
CA ASP A 145 -1.15 -14.38 -6.03
C ASP A 145 -1.46 -13.25 -5.03
N TYR A 146 -0.82 -12.09 -5.20
CA TYR A 146 -1.01 -10.91 -4.35
C TYR A 146 -1.17 -9.64 -5.19
N ILE A 147 -1.96 -8.70 -4.67
CA ILE A 147 -2.07 -7.33 -5.18
C ILE A 147 -1.68 -6.38 -4.05
N LEU A 148 -0.66 -5.55 -4.23
CA LEU A 148 -0.28 -4.53 -3.24
C LEU A 148 -0.64 -3.14 -3.74
N ILE A 149 -1.32 -2.37 -2.91
CA ILE A 149 -1.90 -1.07 -3.28
C ILE A 149 -1.21 0.01 -2.46
N ASP A 150 -0.43 0.87 -3.12
CA ASP A 150 0.19 2.03 -2.46
C ASP A 150 -0.77 3.21 -2.50
N CYS A 151 -1.32 3.58 -1.33
CA CYS A 151 -2.33 4.64 -1.27
C CYS A 151 -1.72 6.02 -1.03
N PRO A 152 -2.37 7.11 -1.50
CA PRO A 152 -2.02 8.48 -1.14
C PRO A 152 -1.98 8.72 0.39
N PRO A 153 -1.31 9.79 0.88
CA PRO A 153 -1.28 10.15 2.30
C PRO A 153 -2.58 10.83 2.77
N ASN A 154 -3.74 10.36 2.34
CA ASN A 154 -5.05 10.88 2.69
C ASN A 154 -6.12 9.77 2.62
N MET A 155 -7.36 10.08 3.02
CA MET A 155 -8.51 9.15 2.96
C MET A 155 -9.58 9.61 1.95
N GLY A 156 -9.13 10.23 0.85
CA GLY A 156 -9.96 10.68 -0.26
C GLY A 156 -10.51 9.52 -1.12
N ILE A 157 -11.20 9.87 -2.20
CA ILE A 157 -11.91 8.92 -3.06
C ILE A 157 -10.98 7.90 -3.74
N VAL A 158 -9.77 8.31 -4.13
CA VAL A 158 -8.77 7.41 -4.72
C VAL A 158 -8.26 6.39 -3.70
N THR A 159 -7.92 6.80 -2.47
CA THR A 159 -7.59 5.86 -1.38
C THR A 159 -8.75 4.89 -1.12
N ARG A 160 -10.00 5.36 -1.19
CA ARG A 160 -11.19 4.51 -0.99
C ARG A 160 -11.40 3.50 -2.12
N ASN A 161 -11.03 3.82 -3.36
CA ASN A 161 -10.96 2.85 -4.45
C ASN A 161 -9.95 1.73 -4.15
N GLY A 162 -8.76 2.10 -3.66
CA GLY A 162 -7.77 1.13 -3.18
C GLY A 162 -8.31 0.23 -2.07
N LEU A 163 -9.00 0.82 -1.09
CA LEU A 163 -9.64 0.08 0.00
C LEU A 163 -10.78 -0.83 -0.48
N MET A 164 -11.53 -0.44 -1.51
CA MET A 164 -12.59 -1.27 -2.09
C MET A 164 -12.02 -2.50 -2.81
N LEU A 165 -10.82 -2.38 -3.39
CA LEU A 165 -10.09 -3.51 -3.96
C LEU A 165 -9.45 -4.42 -2.89
N ALA A 166 -9.03 -3.84 -1.76
CA ALA A 166 -8.24 -4.50 -0.72
C ALA A 166 -9.04 -5.49 0.14
N ASP A 167 -8.46 -6.66 0.41
CA ASP A 167 -8.98 -7.61 1.42
C ASP A 167 -8.44 -7.26 2.81
N ALA A 168 -7.24 -6.67 2.86
CA ALA A 168 -6.57 -6.30 4.10
C ALA A 168 -5.73 -5.02 3.94
N TYR A 169 -5.23 -4.47 5.04
CA TYR A 169 -4.34 -3.31 5.01
C TYR A 169 -3.25 -3.36 6.10
N VAL A 170 -2.13 -2.71 5.80
CA VAL A 170 -1.02 -2.45 6.72
C VAL A 170 -0.82 -0.94 6.89
N ILE A 171 -0.29 -0.52 8.04
CA ILE A 171 0.04 0.88 8.32
C ILE A 171 1.55 1.02 8.60
N PRO A 172 2.37 1.43 7.63
CA PRO A 172 3.75 1.81 7.88
C PRO A 172 3.83 3.08 8.72
N THR A 173 4.64 3.11 9.76
CA THR A 173 4.80 4.29 10.62
C THR A 173 6.20 4.38 11.22
N ILE A 174 6.67 5.62 11.41
CA ILE A 174 7.88 5.89 12.20
C ILE A 174 7.47 5.82 13.67
N PRO A 175 8.24 5.17 14.56
CA PRO A 175 7.91 5.06 15.98
C PRO A 175 8.26 6.37 16.72
N ASP A 176 7.60 7.45 16.33
CA ASP A 176 7.64 8.77 16.97
C ASP A 176 6.21 9.23 17.29
N VAL A 177 6.08 10.26 18.14
CA VAL A 177 4.77 10.77 18.59
C VAL A 177 3.91 11.24 17.42
N LEU A 178 4.46 12.04 16.51
CA LEU A 178 3.71 12.67 15.43
C LEU A 178 3.24 11.65 14.38
N SER A 179 4.05 10.62 14.13
CA SER A 179 3.77 9.55 13.17
C SER A 179 2.78 8.52 13.71
N THR A 180 2.73 8.33 15.03
CA THR A 180 1.81 7.36 15.66
C THR A 180 0.46 7.96 16.07
N TYR A 181 0.38 9.28 16.27
CA TYR A 181 -0.84 9.96 16.73
C TYR A 181 -2.06 9.75 15.80
N GLY A 182 -1.85 9.65 14.49
CA GLY A 182 -2.94 9.52 13.50
C GLY A 182 -3.52 8.10 13.35
N ILE A 183 -2.91 7.09 13.96
CA ILE A 183 -3.25 5.67 13.74
C ILE A 183 -4.71 5.34 14.12
N PRO A 184 -5.24 5.76 15.30
CA PRO A 184 -6.63 5.48 15.64
C PRO A 184 -7.62 6.09 14.65
N GLN A 185 -7.31 7.28 14.11
CA GLN A 185 -8.16 7.93 13.11
C GLN A 185 -8.19 7.15 11.78
N ILE A 186 -7.07 6.54 11.40
CA ILE A 186 -6.99 5.67 10.21
C ILE A 186 -7.92 4.46 10.40
N GLN A 187 -7.76 3.72 11.50
CA GLN A 187 -8.58 2.53 11.77
C GLN A 187 -10.07 2.87 11.82
N LYS A 188 -10.44 3.96 12.50
CA LYS A 188 -11.83 4.43 12.56
C LYS A 188 -12.37 4.74 11.17
N ARG A 189 -11.61 5.43 10.31
CA ARG A 189 -12.04 5.76 8.94
C ARG A 189 -12.19 4.54 8.05
N VAL A 190 -11.25 3.59 8.09
CA VAL A 190 -11.36 2.33 7.33
C VAL A 190 -12.58 1.52 7.82
N ARG A 191 -12.81 1.44 9.13
CA ARG A 191 -13.98 0.77 9.71
C ARG A 191 -15.29 1.39 9.25
N MET A 192 -15.42 2.73 9.31
CA MET A 192 -16.62 3.43 8.83
C MET A 192 -16.85 3.18 7.34
N PHE A 193 -15.78 3.22 6.53
CA PHE A 193 -15.86 2.91 5.10
C PHE A 193 -16.30 1.46 4.84
N SER A 194 -15.71 0.51 5.58
CA SER A 194 -16.05 -0.91 5.53
C SER A 194 -17.53 -1.17 5.90
N HIS A 195 -18.05 -0.49 6.93
CA HIS A 195 -19.47 -0.57 7.27
C HIS A 195 -20.37 0.04 6.20
N LYS A 196 -20.03 1.22 5.67
CA LYS A 196 -20.81 1.89 4.60
C LYS A 196 -20.93 1.01 3.35
N THR A 197 -19.81 0.41 2.94
CA THR A 197 -19.72 -0.36 1.68
C THR A 197 -20.07 -1.83 1.84
N LYS A 198 -20.20 -2.33 3.08
CA LYS A 198 -20.25 -3.76 3.42
C LYS A 198 -19.05 -4.55 2.91
N HIS A 199 -17.95 -3.88 2.57
CA HIS A 199 -16.69 -4.49 2.16
C HIS A 199 -15.79 -4.65 3.37
N ASN A 200 -15.53 -5.88 3.78
CA ASN A 200 -14.77 -6.17 4.99
C ASN A 200 -13.25 -6.12 4.71
N ILE A 201 -12.55 -5.17 5.33
CA ILE A 201 -11.11 -4.95 5.14
C ILE A 201 -10.38 -5.20 6.45
N LYS A 202 -9.45 -6.16 6.47
CA LYS A 202 -8.78 -6.58 7.70
C LYS A 202 -7.51 -5.76 8.03
N PRO A 203 -7.35 -5.24 9.25
CA PRO A 203 -6.08 -4.67 9.68
C PRO A 203 -5.05 -5.78 9.96
N LEU A 204 -3.98 -5.86 9.17
CA LEU A 204 -2.88 -6.82 9.41
C LEU A 204 -1.91 -6.34 10.49
N GLY A 205 -1.72 -5.02 10.63
CA GLY A 205 -0.91 -4.43 11.69
C GLY A 205 -0.11 -3.18 11.28
N LEU A 206 0.70 -2.71 12.23
CA LEU A 206 1.66 -1.63 12.05
C LEU A 206 3.01 -2.17 11.60
N ILE A 207 3.57 -1.57 10.56
CA ILE A 207 4.95 -1.81 10.12
C ILE A 207 5.80 -0.67 10.64
N ILE A 208 6.78 -0.97 11.50
CA ILE A 208 7.69 0.05 12.04
C ILE A 208 8.79 0.32 11.02
N THR A 209 8.82 1.55 10.51
CA THR A 209 9.79 2.02 9.52
C THR A 209 10.74 3.04 10.13
N LYS A 210 11.84 3.30 9.42
CA LYS A 210 12.86 4.29 9.80
C LYS A 210 13.37 4.11 11.23
N TYR A 211 13.44 2.86 11.69
CA TYR A 211 13.83 2.53 13.04
C TYR A 211 15.31 2.86 13.28
N ARG A 212 15.60 3.50 14.41
CA ARG A 212 16.94 3.83 14.87
C ARG A 212 17.12 3.24 16.26
N LYS A 213 17.90 2.17 16.36
CA LYS A 213 18.11 1.42 17.61
C LYS A 213 18.68 2.28 18.75
N SER A 214 19.50 3.27 18.40
CA SER A 214 20.09 4.23 19.36
C SER A 214 19.07 5.21 19.97
N THR A 215 17.88 5.34 19.38
CA THR A 215 16.87 6.30 19.84
C THR A 215 15.96 5.69 20.90
N ASN A 216 16.03 6.19 22.14
CA ASN A 216 15.12 5.77 23.23
C ASN A 216 13.65 5.99 22.84
N LEU A 217 13.32 7.17 22.28
CA LEU A 217 11.97 7.50 21.82
C LEU A 217 11.36 6.41 20.91
N HIS A 218 12.16 5.80 20.03
CA HIS A 218 11.66 4.74 19.15
C HIS A 218 11.32 3.48 19.93
N ARG A 219 12.19 3.07 20.86
CA ARG A 219 11.95 1.88 21.70
C ARG A 219 10.74 2.08 22.61
N ASP A 220 10.66 3.24 23.26
CA ASP A 220 9.58 3.58 24.19
C ASP A 220 8.23 3.69 23.44
N THR A 221 8.23 4.24 22.22
CA THR A 221 7.03 4.33 21.39
C THR A 221 6.55 2.95 20.93
N ILE A 222 7.46 2.06 20.51
CA ILE A 222 7.10 0.69 20.15
C ILE A 222 6.53 -0.06 21.35
N GLN A 223 7.18 0.03 22.51
CA GLN A 223 6.72 -0.61 23.74
C GLN A 223 5.31 -0.14 24.09
N ARG A 224 5.06 1.17 24.10
CA ARG A 224 3.72 1.74 24.35
C ARG A 224 2.66 1.23 23.38
N LEU A 225 3.00 1.06 22.10
CA LEU A 225 2.06 0.54 21.10
C LEU A 225 1.76 -0.96 21.34
N GLN A 226 2.76 -1.73 21.76
CA GLN A 226 2.59 -3.15 22.11
C GLN A 226 1.77 -3.30 23.40
N ASP A 227 2.07 -2.51 24.43
CA ASP A 227 1.34 -2.50 25.70
C ASP A 227 -0.14 -2.15 25.48
N ALA A 228 -0.45 -1.18 24.60
CA ALA A 228 -1.83 -0.83 24.28
C ALA A 228 -2.64 -2.02 23.72
N VAL A 229 -2.01 -2.92 22.97
CA VAL A 229 -2.66 -4.15 22.48
C VAL A 229 -2.87 -5.15 23.61
N LEU A 230 -1.87 -5.33 24.48
CA LEU A 230 -1.96 -6.22 25.64
C LEU A 230 -3.03 -5.75 26.63
N ASP A 231 -3.07 -4.45 26.91
CA ASP A 231 -4.06 -3.81 27.77
C ASP A 231 -5.47 -4.03 27.20
N TYR A 232 -5.65 -3.86 25.89
CA TYR A 232 -6.92 -4.16 25.23
C TYR A 232 -7.30 -5.64 25.36
N ASP A 233 -6.37 -6.55 25.09
CA ASP A 233 -6.64 -7.99 25.13
C ASP A 233 -6.92 -8.50 26.56
N ALA A 234 -6.43 -7.79 27.59
CA ALA A 234 -6.72 -8.03 28.99
C ALA A 234 -8.06 -7.45 29.48
N MET A 235 -8.71 -6.57 28.71
CA MET A 235 -10.02 -5.98 29.09
C MET A 235 -11.13 -7.04 29.15
N PRO A 236 -12.10 -6.90 30.08
CA PRO A 236 -13.34 -7.67 30.06
C PRO A 236 -14.06 -7.60 28.71
N ALA A 237 -14.75 -8.68 28.31
CA ALA A 237 -15.40 -8.77 27.00
C ALA A 237 -16.36 -7.60 26.70
N HIS A 238 -17.14 -7.18 27.70
CA HIS A 238 -18.09 -6.07 27.56
C HIS A 238 -17.42 -4.71 27.35
N GLU A 239 -16.19 -4.50 27.85
CA GLU A 239 -15.41 -3.29 27.60
C GLU A 239 -14.76 -3.32 26.21
N ARG A 240 -14.34 -4.50 25.75
CA ARG A 240 -13.76 -4.70 24.40
C ARG A 240 -14.79 -4.43 23.30
N GLU A 241 -16.07 -4.70 23.52
CA GLU A 241 -17.15 -4.38 22.57
C GLU A 241 -17.32 -2.87 22.35
N LEU A 242 -16.97 -2.06 23.35
CA LEU A 242 -17.08 -0.60 23.33
C LEU A 242 -15.77 0.08 22.92
N THR A 243 -14.67 -0.66 22.89
CA THR A 243 -13.32 -0.13 22.69
C THR A 243 -12.76 -0.59 21.35
N GLU A 244 -12.16 0.35 20.60
CA GLU A 244 -11.49 0.02 19.36
C GLU A 244 -10.15 -0.68 19.64
N ARG A 245 -10.00 -1.93 19.18
CA ARG A 245 -8.73 -2.68 19.31
C ARG A 245 -7.59 -1.92 18.63
N PRO A 246 -6.50 -1.58 19.36
CA PRO A 246 -5.30 -1.03 18.76
C PRO A 246 -4.71 -2.00 17.73
N PRO A 247 -4.01 -1.50 16.70
CA PRO A 247 -3.44 -2.37 15.68
C PRO A 247 -2.21 -3.08 16.24
N ASN A 248 -2.08 -4.37 15.93
CA ASN A 248 -0.91 -5.15 16.32
C ASN A 248 0.35 -4.51 15.74
N VAL A 249 1.42 -4.43 16.53
CA VAL A 249 2.74 -4.07 16.03
C VAL A 249 3.40 -5.32 15.46
N ILE A 250 3.72 -5.31 14.16
CA ILE A 250 4.42 -6.43 13.53
C ILE A 250 5.87 -6.42 14.02
N PRO A 251 6.40 -7.51 14.60
CA PRO A 251 7.64 -7.49 15.40
C PRO A 251 8.93 -7.49 14.56
N PHE A 252 8.98 -6.70 13.48
CA PHE A 252 10.14 -6.53 12.60
C PHE A 252 10.40 -5.04 12.36
N TRP A 253 11.54 -4.56 12.86
CA TRP A 253 11.87 -3.12 12.87
C TRP A 253 12.73 -2.76 11.67
N ILE A 254 12.15 -2.00 10.74
CA ILE A 254 12.81 -1.69 9.48
C ILE A 254 13.70 -0.44 9.63
N PRO A 255 15.03 -0.54 9.43
CA PRO A 255 15.95 0.59 9.61
C PRO A 255 15.73 1.74 8.62
N ASP A 256 16.18 2.93 8.99
CA ASP A 256 16.14 4.15 8.15
C ASP A 256 17.04 4.07 6.90
N ALA A 257 18.03 3.17 6.91
CA ALA A 257 18.99 2.99 5.82
C ALA A 257 18.38 2.59 4.46
N ILE A 258 17.11 2.13 4.44
CA ILE A 258 16.40 1.82 3.19
C ILE A 258 16.09 3.09 2.36
N ALA A 259 16.27 4.29 2.91
CA ALA A 259 16.09 5.54 2.16
C ALA A 259 16.89 5.62 0.85
N ILE A 260 18.00 4.88 0.71
CA ILE A 260 18.78 4.79 -0.53
C ILE A 260 18.01 4.05 -1.64
N ALA A 261 17.23 3.01 -1.30
CA ALA A 261 16.38 2.29 -2.25
C ALA A 261 15.19 3.13 -2.76
N ALA A 262 14.87 4.22 -2.06
CA ALA A 262 13.79 5.15 -2.36
C ALA A 262 14.26 6.45 -3.03
N ALA A 263 15.57 6.62 -3.23
CA ALA A 263 16.11 7.76 -3.97
C ALA A 263 15.77 7.56 -5.45
N ALA A 264 15.10 8.55 -6.06
CA ALA A 264 14.42 8.50 -7.35
C ALA A 264 15.30 8.16 -8.59
N ASP A 265 16.60 7.97 -8.40
CA ASP A 265 17.49 7.52 -9.46
C ASP A 265 17.37 5.99 -9.59
N TYR A 266 16.73 5.54 -10.67
CA TYR A 266 16.60 4.12 -10.97
C TYR A 266 17.99 3.53 -11.30
N PHE A 267 18.58 2.86 -10.32
CA PHE A 267 19.84 2.13 -10.47
C PHE A 267 19.58 0.62 -10.42
N ASP A 268 20.25 -0.15 -11.27
CA ASP A 268 20.25 -1.61 -11.12
C ASP A 268 21.02 -2.00 -9.85
N PHE A 269 20.29 -2.49 -8.85
CA PHE A 269 20.88 -2.94 -7.60
C PHE A 269 21.37 -4.39 -7.71
N GLY A 270 20.93 -5.16 -8.71
CA GLY A 270 21.29 -6.57 -8.96
C GLY A 270 20.80 -7.59 -7.93
N THR A 271 20.77 -7.26 -6.63
CA THR A 271 20.30 -8.16 -5.54
C THR A 271 19.55 -7.41 -4.45
N LEU A 272 18.66 -8.11 -3.73
CA LEU A 272 17.97 -7.58 -2.54
C LEU A 272 18.96 -7.04 -1.48
N ASN A 273 20.11 -7.71 -1.29
CA ASN A 273 21.15 -7.26 -0.36
C ASN A 273 21.71 -5.88 -0.75
N LYS A 274 22.01 -5.67 -2.03
CA LYS A 274 22.50 -4.37 -2.51
C LYS A 274 21.42 -3.30 -2.44
N ARG A 275 20.16 -3.63 -2.75
CA ARG A 275 19.04 -2.68 -2.68
C ARG A 275 18.73 -2.24 -1.26
N TYR A 276 18.65 -3.17 -0.31
CA TYR A 276 18.18 -2.91 1.05
C TYR A 276 19.28 -2.84 2.12
N GLY A 277 20.56 -2.77 1.71
CA GLY A 277 21.71 -2.62 2.62
C GLY A 277 22.19 -3.89 3.32
N GLY A 278 21.63 -5.06 2.95
CA GLY A 278 22.07 -6.38 3.38
C GLY A 278 21.90 -6.69 4.87
N GLY A 279 22.45 -7.84 5.29
CA GLY A 279 22.52 -8.25 6.70
C GLY A 279 21.15 -8.36 7.37
N THR A 280 21.03 -7.77 8.57
CA THR A 280 19.81 -7.87 9.39
C THR A 280 18.60 -7.19 8.77
N THR A 281 18.79 -6.19 7.89
CA THR A 281 17.68 -5.50 7.22
C THR A 281 16.95 -6.42 6.26
N VAL A 282 17.68 -7.20 5.47
CA VAL A 282 17.10 -8.16 4.51
C VAL A 282 16.37 -9.27 5.24
N SER A 283 16.93 -9.80 6.33
CA SER A 283 16.23 -10.78 7.18
C SER A 283 14.93 -10.19 7.72
N ALA A 284 14.96 -8.97 8.28
CA ALA A 284 13.77 -8.33 8.83
C ALA A 284 12.67 -8.09 7.78
N LEU A 285 13.05 -7.72 6.55
CA LEU A 285 12.10 -7.56 5.43
C LEU A 285 11.53 -8.89 4.97
N GLN A 286 12.35 -9.94 4.91
CA GLN A 286 11.89 -11.29 4.56
C GLN A 286 10.91 -11.82 5.60
N ASP A 287 11.22 -11.68 6.89
CA ASP A 287 10.37 -12.11 8.00
C ASP A 287 9.06 -11.29 8.05
N LEU A 288 9.15 -9.97 7.86
CA LEU A 288 7.99 -9.08 7.70
C LEU A 288 7.10 -9.55 6.55
N THR A 289 7.68 -9.85 5.40
CA THR A 289 6.94 -10.28 4.21
C THR A 289 6.24 -11.61 4.47
N SER A 290 6.94 -12.58 5.07
CA SER A 290 6.35 -13.86 5.46
C SER A 290 5.18 -13.67 6.44
N HIS A 291 5.32 -12.76 7.40
CA HIS A 291 4.28 -12.47 8.38
C HIS A 291 3.04 -11.84 7.74
N VAL A 292 3.23 -10.88 6.83
CA VAL A 292 2.13 -10.25 6.08
C VAL A 292 1.39 -11.28 5.22
N MET A 293 2.14 -12.14 4.50
CA MET A 293 1.56 -13.23 3.71
C MET A 293 0.76 -14.20 4.58
N MET A 294 1.33 -14.67 5.68
CA MET A 294 0.65 -15.61 6.58
C MET A 294 -0.63 -15.00 7.16
N ASN A 295 -0.60 -13.76 7.63
CA ASN A 295 -1.75 -13.14 8.25
C ASN A 295 -2.87 -12.84 7.25
N VAL A 296 -2.56 -12.42 6.02
CA VAL A 296 -3.62 -12.17 5.04
C VAL A 296 -4.36 -13.46 4.69
N GLU A 297 -3.68 -14.60 4.60
CA GLU A 297 -4.33 -15.90 4.36
C GLU A 297 -5.21 -16.36 5.54
N ILE A 298 -4.82 -16.01 6.78
CA ILE A 298 -5.59 -16.40 7.97
C ILE A 298 -6.83 -15.51 8.15
N TYR A 299 -6.72 -14.21 7.88
CA TYR A 299 -7.77 -13.25 8.23
C TYR A 299 -8.75 -12.93 7.10
N THR A 300 -8.45 -13.27 5.85
CA THR A 300 -9.27 -12.98 4.66
C THR A 300 -9.71 -14.23 3.94
#